data_AF-A0A173XMU1-F1
#
_entry.id   AF-A0A173XMU1-F1
#
_cell.length_a   1.000
_cell.length_b   1.000
_cell.length_c   1.000
_cell.angle_alpha   90.00
_cell.angle_beta   90.00
_cell.angle_gamma   90.00
#
_symmetry.space_group_name_H-M   'P 1'
#
loop_
_entity.id
_entity.type
_entity.pdbx_description
1 polymer ?
#
loop_
_entity_poly.entity_id
_entity_poly.type
_entity_poly.pdbx_seq_one_letter_code
_entity_poly.pdbx_strand_id
1 'polypeptide(L)' 'MVFQMPMESFDPRCTLGDGIGESLRNMGISRTETRRKVEELLERCGLEKEYADRYPQIVYLSCV' A
#
# COMPACT_ATOMS: atom_id res chain seq x y z
N MET A 1 -0.61 -7.88 20.74
CA MET A 1 0.57 -7.02 20.51
C MET A 1 0.48 -6.51 19.08
N VAL A 2 0.11 -5.24 18.88
CA VAL A 2 0.19 -4.58 17.56
C VAL A 2 1.63 -4.11 17.40
N PHE A 3 2.36 -4.64 16.43
CA PHE A 3 3.75 -4.26 16.17
C PHE A 3 3.80 -2.81 15.68
N GLN A 4 4.49 -1.96 16.44
CA GLN A 4 4.66 -0.52 16.21
C GLN A 4 5.96 -0.21 15.44
N MET A 5 6.48 -1.17 14.65
CA MET A 5 7.62 -0.95 13.77
C MET A 5 7.16 -1.07 12.31
N PRO A 6 6.66 0.04 11.70
CA PRO A 6 6.10 0.01 10.34
C PRO A 6 7.11 -0.40 9.24
N MET A 7 8.40 -0.35 9.57
CA MET A 7 9.52 -0.67 8.69
C MET A 7 9.63 -2.15 8.32
N GLU A 8 9.12 -3.06 9.16
CA GLU A 8 9.30 -4.51 8.98
C GLU A 8 8.12 -5.20 8.29
N SER A 9 7.00 -4.49 8.09
CA SER A 9 5.78 -5.08 7.48
C SER A 9 5.67 -4.88 5.96
N PHE A 10 6.50 -4.03 5.36
CA PHE A 10 6.49 -3.78 3.92
C PHE A 10 7.85 -4.06 3.30
N ASP A 11 7.88 -4.92 2.27
CA ASP A 11 9.09 -5.15 1.48
C ASP A 11 9.50 -3.85 0.77
N PRO A 12 10.68 -3.28 1.04
CA PRO A 12 11.13 -2.04 0.43
C PRO A 12 11.36 -2.14 -1.09
N ARG A 13 11.34 -3.34 -1.65
CA ARG A 13 11.41 -3.61 -3.10
C ARG A 13 10.04 -3.63 -3.78
N CYS A 14 8.96 -3.60 -3.01
CA CYS A 14 7.60 -3.58 -3.52
C CYS A 14 7.01 -2.17 -3.43
N THR A 15 6.15 -1.83 -4.38
CA THR A 15 5.38 -0.58 -4.32
C THR A 15 4.38 -0.66 -3.17
N LEU A 16 3.94 0.50 -2.66
CA LEU A 16 2.92 0.56 -1.62
C LEU A 16 1.63 -0.14 -2.08
N GLY A 17 1.26 0.03 -3.34
CA GLY A 17 0.10 -0.61 -3.93
C GLY A 17 0.27 -2.12 -4.09
N ASP A 18 1.47 -2.62 -4.35
CA ASP A 18 1.73 -4.06 -4.34
C ASP A 18 1.66 -4.67 -2.95
N GLY A 19 2.16 -3.97 -1.92
CA GLY A 19 2.07 -4.45 -0.54
C GLY A 19 0.63 -4.47 -0.03
N ILE A 20 -0.13 -3.39 -0.23
CA ILE A 20 -1.55 -3.33 0.15
C ILE A 20 -2.37 -4.34 -0.69
N GLY A 21 -2.06 -4.45 -1.98
CA GLY A 21 -2.74 -5.33 -2.92
C GLY A 21 -2.41 -6.82 -2.73
N GLU A 22 -1.33 -7.17 -2.05
CA GLU A 22 -0.92 -8.57 -1.86
C GLU A 22 -1.98 -9.38 -1.14
N SER A 23 -2.55 -8.83 -0.07
CA SER A 23 -3.63 -9.49 0.68
C SER A 23 -4.89 -9.68 -0.17
N LEU A 24 -5.20 -8.73 -1.06
CA LEU A 24 -6.34 -8.82 -1.98
C LEU A 24 -6.11 -9.86 -3.08
N ARG A 25 -4.88 -9.94 -3.61
CA ARG A 25 -4.49 -10.98 -4.58
C ARG A 25 -4.53 -12.38 -3.96
N ASN A 26 -4.10 -12.52 -2.71
CA ASN A 26 -4.18 -13.79 -1.97
C ASN A 26 -5.64 -14.24 -1.74
N MET A 27 -6.59 -13.32 -1.74
CA MET A 27 -8.03 -13.60 -1.70
C MET A 27 -8.63 -13.98 -3.08
N GLY A 28 -7.81 -14.02 -4.14
CA GLY A 28 -8.25 -14.37 -5.50
C GLY A 28 -8.85 -13.20 -6.30
N ILE A 29 -8.65 -11.96 -5.85
CA ILE A 29 -9.12 -10.77 -6.58
C ILE A 29 -8.22 -10.53 -7.80
N SER A 30 -8.81 -10.16 -8.94
CA SER A 30 -8.07 -9.84 -10.16
C SER A 30 -7.13 -8.65 -9.95
N ARG A 31 -6.03 -8.55 -10.73
CA ARG A 31 -5.06 -7.45 -10.61
C ARG A 31 -5.71 -6.08 -10.81
N THR A 32 -6.65 -5.97 -11.75
CA THR A 32 -7.37 -4.72 -12.04
C THR A 32 -8.25 -4.29 -10.86
N GLU A 33 -9.01 -5.22 -10.30
CA GLU A 33 -9.89 -4.93 -9.17
C GLU A 33 -9.10 -4.68 -7.88
N THR A 34 -7.97 -5.36 -7.72
CA THR A 34 -7.02 -5.09 -6.63
C THR A 34 -6.51 -3.65 -6.70
N ARG A 35 -6.08 -3.20 -7.89
CA ARG A 35 -5.58 -1.83 -8.06
C ARG A 35 -6.65 -0.78 -7.74
N ARG A 36 -7.88 -0.98 -8.22
CA ARG A 36 -9.02 -0.10 -7.90
C ARG A 36 -9.26 0.01 -6.39
N LYS A 37 -9.25 -1.12 -5.68
CA LYS A 37 -9.42 -1.15 -4.21
C LYS A 37 -8.27 -0.49 -3.46
N VAL A 38 -7.05 -0.68 -3.93
CA VAL A 38 -5.86 -0.03 -3.35
C VAL A 38 -5.95 1.49 -3.50
N GLU A 39 -6.32 1.99 -4.68
CA GLU A 39 -6.51 3.43 -4.93
C GLU A 39 -7.60 4.00 -4.01
N GLU A 40 -8.74 3.31 -3.87
CA GLU A 40 -9.82 3.71 -2.95
C GLU A 40 -9.37 3.76 -1.48
N LEU A 41 -8.54 2.79 -1.05
CA LEU A 41 -7.98 2.78 0.31
C LEU A 41 -7.01 3.94 0.55
N LEU A 42 -6.19 4.28 -0.45
CA LEU A 42 -5.29 5.43 -0.38
C LEU A 42 -6.07 6.74 -0.27
N GLU A 43 -7.10 6.92 -1.11
CA GLU A 43 -7.98 8.10 -1.05
C GLU A 43 -8.66 8.24 0.30
N ARG A 44 -9.13 7.14 0.91
CA ARG A 44 -9.71 7.13 2.26
C ARG A 44 -8.73 7.53 3.35
N CYS A 45 -7.43 7.28 3.16
CA CYS A 45 -6.36 7.72 4.04
C CYS A 45 -5.89 9.16 3.75
N GLY A 46 -6.49 9.85 2.78
CA GLY A 46 -6.08 11.19 2.35
C GLY A 46 -4.82 11.21 1.48
N LEU A 47 -4.43 10.07 0.93
CA LEU A 47 -3.30 9.95 0.00
C LEU A 47 -3.80 9.93 -1.44
N GLU A 48 -3.03 10.53 -2.35
CA GLU A 48 -3.33 10.45 -3.77
C GLU A 48 -3.11 9.03 -4.30
N LYS A 49 -3.91 8.62 -5.30
CA LYS A 49 -3.75 7.33 -5.99
C LYS A 49 -2.34 7.07 -6.54
N GLU A 50 -1.58 8.12 -6.86
CA GLU A 50 -0.20 8.01 -7.33
C GLU A 50 0.74 7.42 -6.28
N TYR A 51 0.38 7.45 -5.00
CA TYR A 51 1.12 6.78 -3.94
C TYR A 51 1.10 5.26 -4.09
N ALA A 52 0.16 4.68 -4.85
CA ALA A 52 0.12 3.25 -5.13
C ALA A 52 1.39 2.77 -5.86
N ASP A 53 1.93 3.58 -6.77
CA ASP A 53 3.14 3.24 -7.53
C ASP A 53 4.43 3.70 -6.82
N ARG A 54 4.32 4.37 -5.66
CA ARG A 54 5.47 4.84 -4.88
C ARG A 54 5.97 3.76 -3.93
N TYR A 55 7.27 3.78 -3.66
CA TYR A 55 7.89 2.90 -2.68
C TYR A 55 7.65 3.41 -1.25
N PRO A 56 7.46 2.50 -0.27
CA PRO A 56 7.21 2.85 1.13
C PRO A 56 8.21 3.86 1.68
N GLN A 57 9.49 3.73 1.32
CA GLN A 57 10.59 4.61 1.75
C GLN A 57 10.39 6.11 1.46
N ILE A 58 9.59 6.48 0.46
CA ILE A 58 9.35 7.88 0.06
C ILE A 58 8.12 8.46 0.77
N VAL A 59 7.15 7.62 1.15
CA VAL A 59 5.85 8.05 1.68
C VAL A 59 5.95 8.52 3.14
N TYR A 60 6.81 7.88 3.94
CA TYR A 60 6.99 8.22 5.36
C TYR A 60 7.60 9.61 5.62
N LEU A 61 8.22 10.24 4.62
CA LEU A 61 8.76 11.59 4.75
C LEU A 61 7.68 12.68 4.66
N SER A 62 6.49 12.36 4.13
CA SER A 62 5.39 13.33 3.97
C SER A 62 4.38 13.32 5.13
N CYS A 63 4.56 12.45 6.13
CA CYS A 63 3.62 12.28 7.25
C CYS A 63 4.21 12.67 8.62
N VAL A 64 5.34 13.41 8.63
CA VAL A 64 5.95 14.02 9.84
C VAL A 64 5.82 15.53 9.75
#